data_AF-A0A3D6C9B1-F1
#
_entry.id   AF-A0A3D6C9B1-F1
#
_cell.length_a   1.000
_cell.length_b   1.000
_cell.length_c   1.000
_cell.angle_alpha   90.00
_cell.angle_beta   90.00
_cell.angle_gamma   90.00
#
_symmetry.space_group_name_H-M   'P 1'
#
loop_
_entity.id
_entity.type
_entity.pdbx_description
1 polymer ?
#
loop_
_entity_poly.entity_id
_entity_poly.type
_entity_poly.pdbx_seq_one_letter_code
_entity_poly.pdbx_strand_id
1 'polypeptide(L)'
;KTGQRLDPNQELIGQGLANMIGAMGQSYPASGSFSRSAVNLQAGAATGLSSVFTSLMVVVVLLFFTPLLYHLPQSVLAAVIMMAVIGLINVSGFIHAWKAQWYDGAISVLSFVCTLAFAPHLDKGIMVGVVLSLGVFLYKSMRPTVSTLSRCEDTALRNAMTHGLAECRYIGMIRFEGPLFFASASYLEDQINDRLQERPDLRHLVIVANGINDMDASGEESLSLVIDTVRAKGLDISFSGINDTVMDVIKRTHLYEKIGVENIYPTMEEAICAVHENAHDRSEETACPLTDVCHLPAA
;
A
#
# COMPACT_ATOMS: atom_id res chain seq x y z
N LYS A 1 -2.48 -5.70 -23.69
CA LYS A 1 -2.05 -6.37 -24.95
C LYS A 1 -1.92 -5.40 -26.12
N THR A 2 -2.84 -4.44 -26.30
CA THR A 2 -2.83 -3.51 -27.46
C THR A 2 -2.07 -2.19 -27.25
N GLY A 3 -1.60 -1.91 -26.02
CA GLY A 3 -0.89 -0.65 -25.69
C GLY A 3 -1.78 0.60 -25.68
N GLN A 4 -3.09 0.45 -25.90
CA GLN A 4 -4.05 1.56 -25.87
C GLN A 4 -4.21 2.10 -24.45
N ARG A 5 -4.23 3.43 -24.33
CA ARG A 5 -4.66 4.10 -23.09
C ARG A 5 -6.16 3.95 -22.96
N LEU A 6 -6.58 3.41 -21.83
CA LEU A 6 -7.98 3.27 -21.45
C LEU A 6 -8.29 4.29 -20.36
N ASP A 7 -9.39 5.01 -20.51
CA ASP A 7 -9.94 5.87 -19.46
C ASP A 7 -11.06 5.10 -18.74
N PRO A 8 -10.86 4.67 -17.47
CA PRO A 8 -11.88 3.97 -16.70
C PRO A 8 -13.18 4.76 -16.55
N ASN A 9 -13.12 6.09 -16.46
CA ASN A 9 -14.31 6.92 -16.32
C ASN A 9 -15.15 6.86 -17.60
N GLN A 10 -14.50 6.91 -18.76
CA GLN A 10 -15.17 6.81 -20.06
C GLN A 10 -15.82 5.43 -20.24
N GLU A 11 -15.16 4.36 -19.81
CA GLU A 11 -15.71 3.00 -19.86
C GLU A 11 -16.95 2.86 -18.96
N LEU A 12 -16.90 3.41 -17.74
CA LEU A 12 -18.05 3.41 -16.81
C LEU A 12 -19.24 4.20 -17.36
N ILE A 13 -19.00 5.37 -17.96
CA ILE A 13 -20.04 6.16 -18.62
C ILE A 13 -20.65 5.36 -19.78
N GLY A 14 -19.81 4.71 -20.59
CA GLY A 14 -20.25 3.87 -21.71
C GLY A 14 -21.13 2.70 -21.27
N GLN A 15 -20.71 1.98 -20.22
CA GLN A 15 -21.49 0.88 -19.63
C GLN A 15 -22.80 1.36 -19.00
N GLY A 16 -22.78 2.52 -18.34
CA GLY A 16 -23.98 3.15 -17.79
C GLY A 16 -25.00 3.51 -18.88
N LEU A 17 -24.56 4.18 -19.95
CA LEU A 17 -25.39 4.51 -21.11
C LEU A 17 -25.95 3.26 -21.79
N ALA A 18 -25.12 2.23 -22.00
CA ALA A 18 -25.56 0.97 -22.60
C ALA A 18 -26.66 0.29 -21.77
N ASN A 19 -26.53 0.28 -20.44
CA ASN A 19 -27.54 -0.29 -19.55
C ASN A 19 -28.82 0.54 -19.47
N MET A 20 -28.74 1.88 -19.51
CA MET A 20 -29.93 2.74 -19.56
C MET A 20 -30.74 2.53 -20.84
N ILE A 21 -30.07 2.46 -21.99
CA ILE A 21 -30.73 2.14 -23.27
C ILE A 21 -31.27 0.71 -23.26
N GLY A 22 -30.49 -0.25 -22.74
CA GLY A 22 -30.89 -1.64 -22.62
C GLY A 22 -32.13 -1.85 -21.74
N ALA A 23 -32.28 -1.08 -20.66
CA ALA A 23 -33.43 -1.15 -19.78
C ALA A 23 -34.76 -0.82 -20.51
N MET A 24 -34.72 0.10 -21.49
CA MET A 24 -35.89 0.41 -22.32
C MET A 24 -36.33 -0.78 -23.19
N GLY A 25 -35.41 -1.68 -23.51
CA GLY A 25 -35.64 -2.88 -24.32
C GLY A 25 -35.77 -4.19 -23.52
N GLN A 26 -36.02 -4.12 -22.21
CA GLN A 26 -36.07 -5.29 -21.31
C GLN A 26 -34.78 -6.12 -21.29
N SER A 27 -33.62 -5.49 -21.51
CA SER A 27 -32.32 -6.15 -21.42
C SER A 27 -31.95 -6.48 -19.97
N TYR A 28 -31.23 -7.60 -19.79
CA TYR A 28 -30.47 -7.82 -18.56
C TYR A 28 -29.30 -6.82 -18.44
N PRO A 29 -28.79 -6.57 -17.21
CA PRO A 29 -27.58 -5.79 -17.01
C PRO A 29 -26.42 -6.37 -17.83
N ALA A 30 -25.86 -5.55 -18.71
CA ALA A 30 -24.77 -5.90 -19.58
C ALA A 30 -23.43 -5.37 -19.02
N SER A 31 -22.38 -6.16 -19.23
CA SER A 31 -21.00 -5.83 -18.88
C SER A 31 -20.03 -6.32 -19.96
N GLY A 32 -18.76 -5.94 -19.83
CA GLY A 32 -17.69 -6.43 -20.69
C GLY A 32 -17.56 -7.96 -20.62
N SER A 33 -17.52 -8.61 -21.79
CA SER A 33 -17.43 -10.07 -21.89
C SER A 33 -16.01 -10.51 -22.25
N PHE A 34 -15.25 -11.03 -21.28
CA PHE A 34 -13.87 -11.51 -21.50
C PHE A 34 -13.73 -12.50 -22.66
N SER A 35 -14.63 -13.50 -22.75
CA SER A 35 -14.59 -14.51 -23.82
C SER A 35 -14.82 -13.90 -25.21
N ARG A 36 -15.91 -13.13 -25.39
CA ARG A 36 -16.19 -12.41 -26.66
C ARG A 36 -15.08 -11.44 -27.04
N SER A 37 -14.53 -10.68 -26.10
CA SER A 37 -13.43 -9.75 -26.38
C SER A 37 -12.15 -10.48 -26.79
N ALA A 38 -11.86 -11.64 -26.19
CA ALA A 38 -10.71 -12.46 -26.57
C ALA A 38 -10.84 -13.01 -28.00
N VAL A 39 -12.01 -13.53 -28.36
CA VAL A 39 -12.29 -14.00 -29.73
C VAL A 39 -12.24 -12.85 -30.72
N ASN A 40 -12.82 -11.69 -30.38
CA ASN A 40 -12.82 -10.50 -31.23
C ASN A 40 -11.39 -10.02 -31.51
N LEU A 41 -10.52 -10.04 -30.49
CA LEU A 41 -9.11 -9.70 -30.64
C LEU A 41 -8.35 -10.74 -31.49
N GLN A 42 -8.63 -12.04 -31.32
CA GLN A 42 -8.03 -13.11 -32.13
C GLN A 42 -8.48 -13.05 -33.60
N ALA A 43 -9.70 -12.57 -33.85
CA ALA A 43 -10.23 -12.34 -35.19
C ALA A 43 -9.63 -11.09 -35.88
N GLY A 44 -8.72 -10.36 -35.21
CA GLY A 44 -8.04 -9.20 -35.77
C GLY A 44 -8.84 -7.89 -35.69
N ALA A 45 -9.85 -7.81 -34.80
CA ALA A 45 -10.61 -6.58 -34.63
C ALA A 45 -9.73 -5.44 -34.12
N ALA A 46 -9.68 -4.34 -34.87
CA ALA A 46 -8.87 -3.16 -34.55
C ALA A 46 -9.70 -1.99 -33.98
N THR A 47 -11.01 -1.95 -34.24
CA THR A 47 -11.88 -0.83 -33.85
C THR A 47 -13.17 -1.30 -33.20
N GLY A 48 -13.83 -0.40 -32.46
CA GLY A 48 -15.13 -0.66 -31.81
C GLY A 48 -16.27 -0.96 -32.79
N LEU A 49 -16.08 -0.72 -34.10
CA LEU A 49 -17.04 -1.09 -35.15
C LEU A 49 -17.29 -2.60 -35.19
N SER A 50 -16.33 -3.43 -34.76
CA SER A 50 -16.55 -4.88 -34.68
C SER A 50 -17.73 -5.23 -33.76
N SER A 51 -17.90 -4.50 -32.65
CA SER A 51 -19.03 -4.68 -31.73
C SER A 51 -20.37 -4.29 -32.37
N VAL A 52 -20.38 -3.32 -33.30
CA VAL A 52 -21.57 -2.91 -34.05
C VAL A 52 -21.96 -3.99 -35.07
N PHE A 53 -21.01 -4.50 -35.85
CA PHE A 53 -21.26 -5.56 -36.82
C PHE A 53 -21.74 -6.85 -36.16
N THR A 54 -21.10 -7.23 -35.05
CA THR A 54 -21.54 -8.41 -34.27
C THR A 54 -22.95 -8.23 -33.71
N SER A 55 -23.28 -7.04 -33.19
CA SER A 55 -24.64 -6.74 -32.71
C SER A 55 -25.70 -6.79 -33.83
N LEU A 56 -25.39 -6.24 -35.01
CA LEU A 56 -26.26 -6.30 -36.18
C LEU A 56 -26.47 -7.75 -36.64
N MET A 57 -25.41 -8.55 -36.66
CA MET A 57 -25.50 -9.97 -37.01
C MET A 57 -26.39 -10.74 -36.03
N VAL A 58 -26.31 -10.43 -34.72
CA VAL A 58 -27.21 -11.00 -33.71
C VAL A 58 -28.67 -10.66 -34.02
N VAL A 59 -28.99 -9.42 -34.40
CA VAL A 59 -30.36 -9.03 -34.79
C VAL A 59 -30.85 -9.81 -36.02
N VAL A 60 -30.01 -9.96 -37.05
CA VAL A 60 -30.34 -10.74 -38.25
C VAL A 60 -30.60 -12.21 -37.90
N VAL A 61 -29.76 -12.81 -37.06
CA VAL A 61 -29.91 -14.21 -36.62
C VAL A 61 -31.21 -14.38 -35.84
N LEU A 62 -31.56 -13.45 -34.94
CA LEU A 62 -32.80 -13.51 -34.16
C LEU A 62 -34.05 -13.36 -35.03
N LEU A 63 -34.02 -12.53 -36.07
CA LEU A 63 -35.19 -12.31 -36.94
C LEU A 63 -35.42 -13.46 -37.94
N PHE A 64 -34.36 -14.03 -38.51
CA PHE A 64 -34.48 -14.98 -39.62
C PHE A 64 -34.10 -16.43 -39.28
N PHE A 65 -33.17 -16.64 -38.33
CA PHE A 65 -32.56 -17.95 -38.08
C PHE A 65 -32.98 -18.61 -36.76
N THR A 66 -33.82 -17.96 -35.95
CA THR A 66 -34.36 -18.53 -34.71
C THR A 66 -34.99 -19.92 -34.88
N PRO A 67 -35.77 -20.22 -35.94
CA PRO A 67 -36.35 -21.56 -36.13
C PRO A 67 -35.30 -22.67 -36.25
N LEU A 68 -34.12 -22.37 -36.82
CA LEU A 68 -33.04 -23.35 -36.96
C LEU A 68 -32.35 -23.65 -35.62
N LEU A 69 -32.34 -22.67 -34.71
CA LEU A 69 -31.72 -22.79 -33.40
C LEU A 69 -32.66 -23.40 -32.34
N TYR A 70 -33.96 -23.56 -32.64
CA TYR A 70 -34.96 -24.02 -31.68
C TYR A 70 -34.68 -25.42 -31.13
N HIS A 71 -34.17 -26.34 -31.96
CA HIS A 71 -33.89 -27.72 -31.57
C HIS A 71 -32.48 -27.95 -31.01
N LEU A 72 -31.74 -26.87 -30.70
CA LEU A 72 -30.36 -26.97 -30.26
C LEU A 72 -30.31 -27.57 -28.84
N PRO A 73 -29.63 -28.71 -28.62
CA PRO A 73 -29.58 -29.35 -27.31
C PRO A 73 -28.87 -28.48 -26.26
N GLN A 74 -29.40 -28.45 -25.04
CA GLN A 74 -28.78 -27.72 -23.91
C GLN A 74 -27.33 -28.18 -23.62
N SER A 75 -26.99 -29.44 -23.95
CA SER A 75 -25.63 -29.98 -23.81
C SER A 75 -24.60 -29.24 -24.67
N VAL A 76 -24.98 -28.79 -25.87
CA VAL A 76 -24.11 -28.02 -26.74
C VAL A 76 -23.85 -26.64 -26.14
N LEU A 77 -24.87 -25.99 -25.58
CA LEU A 77 -24.72 -24.70 -24.90
C LEU A 77 -23.83 -24.83 -23.66
N ALA A 78 -24.01 -25.88 -22.86
CA ALA A 78 -23.18 -26.15 -21.69
C ALA A 78 -21.71 -26.37 -22.08
N ALA A 79 -21.44 -27.13 -23.15
CA ALA A 79 -20.09 -27.35 -23.65
C ALA A 79 -19.41 -26.03 -24.09
N VAL A 80 -20.14 -25.15 -24.77
CA VAL A 80 -19.64 -23.83 -25.18
C VAL A 80 -19.28 -22.97 -23.96
N ILE A 81 -20.14 -22.96 -22.91
CA ILE A 81 -19.87 -22.22 -21.68
C ILE A 81 -18.65 -22.80 -20.95
N MET A 82 -18.54 -24.12 -20.81
CA MET A 82 -17.40 -24.77 -20.17
C MET A 82 -16.08 -24.44 -20.87
N MET A 83 -16.05 -24.49 -22.20
CA MET A 83 -14.87 -24.11 -23.00
C MET A 83 -14.47 -22.65 -22.76
N ALA A 84 -15.43 -21.74 -22.60
CA ALA A 84 -15.15 -20.34 -22.30
C ALA A 84 -14.61 -20.13 -20.87
N VAL A 85 -15.10 -20.88 -19.89
CA VAL A 85 -14.75 -20.72 -18.46
C VAL A 85 -13.40 -21.35 -18.13
N ILE A 86 -13.00 -22.46 -18.76
CA ILE A 86 -11.71 -23.13 -18.50
C ILE A 86 -10.53 -22.15 -18.65
N GLY A 87 -10.57 -21.25 -19.64
CA GLY A 87 -9.53 -20.24 -19.85
C GLY A 87 -9.50 -19.12 -18.80
N LEU A 88 -10.52 -19.00 -17.95
CA LEU A 88 -10.58 -18.00 -16.86
C LEU A 88 -9.95 -18.52 -15.56
N ILE A 89 -9.72 -19.83 -15.44
CA ILE A 89 -9.11 -20.41 -14.24
C ILE A 89 -7.63 -20.04 -14.20
N ASN A 90 -7.28 -19.11 -13.30
CA ASN A 90 -5.93 -18.60 -13.13
C ASN A 90 -5.32 -19.02 -11.78
N VAL A 91 -4.74 -20.23 -11.73
CA VAL A 91 -4.08 -20.73 -10.50
C VAL A 91 -2.77 -20.02 -10.21
N SER A 92 -2.04 -19.59 -11.25
CA SER A 92 -0.76 -18.90 -11.07
C SER A 92 -0.93 -17.54 -10.39
N GLY A 93 -2.08 -16.87 -10.58
CA GLY A 93 -2.43 -15.64 -9.87
C GLY A 93 -2.44 -15.81 -8.34
N PHE A 94 -3.05 -16.89 -7.83
CA PHE A 94 -3.08 -17.18 -6.38
C PHE A 94 -1.68 -17.46 -5.82
N ILE A 95 -0.89 -18.27 -6.54
CA ILE A 95 0.49 -18.60 -6.14
C ILE A 95 1.35 -17.34 -6.12
N HIS A 96 1.20 -16.47 -7.13
CA HIS A 96 1.91 -15.21 -7.19
C HIS A 96 1.54 -14.28 -6.04
N ALA A 97 0.24 -14.12 -5.75
CA ALA A 97 -0.23 -13.32 -4.62
C ALA A 97 0.36 -13.83 -3.30
N TRP A 98 0.32 -15.14 -3.06
CA TRP A 98 0.89 -15.73 -1.84
C TRP A 98 2.41 -15.54 -1.73
N LYS A 99 3.14 -15.69 -2.85
CA LYS A 99 4.59 -15.45 -2.89
C LYS A 99 4.94 -13.98 -2.70
N ALA A 100 4.12 -13.07 -3.22
CA ALA A 100 4.31 -11.63 -3.05
C ALA A 100 4.09 -11.26 -1.59
N GLN A 101 2.93 -11.57 -1.02
CA GLN A 101 2.57 -11.34 0.38
C GLN A 101 1.56 -12.41 0.85
N TRP A 102 1.87 -13.09 1.96
CA TRP A 102 1.05 -14.21 2.44
C TRP A 102 -0.40 -13.82 2.75
N TYR A 103 -0.63 -12.60 3.26
CA TYR A 103 -1.97 -12.11 3.58
C TYR A 103 -2.80 -11.83 2.32
N ASP A 104 -2.20 -11.29 1.25
CA ASP A 104 -2.90 -11.08 -0.03
C ASP A 104 -3.30 -12.41 -0.66
N GLY A 105 -2.43 -13.42 -0.54
CA GLY A 105 -2.75 -14.81 -0.89
C GLY A 105 -3.92 -15.36 -0.08
N ALA A 106 -3.92 -15.17 1.25
CA ALA A 106 -4.99 -15.61 2.14
C ALA A 106 -6.32 -14.91 1.83
N ILE A 107 -6.32 -13.60 1.60
CA ILE A 107 -7.50 -12.82 1.20
C ILE A 107 -8.07 -13.36 -0.12
N SER A 108 -7.19 -13.65 -1.10
CA SER A 108 -7.61 -14.18 -2.40
C SER A 108 -8.29 -15.55 -2.26
N VAL A 109 -7.67 -16.47 -1.52
CA VAL A 109 -8.22 -17.82 -1.29
C VAL A 109 -9.53 -17.75 -0.50
N LEU A 110 -9.59 -16.93 0.55
CA LEU A 110 -10.80 -16.77 1.35
C LEU A 110 -11.93 -16.16 0.51
N SER A 111 -11.65 -15.13 -0.29
CA SER A 111 -12.62 -14.52 -1.19
C SER A 111 -13.15 -15.53 -2.21
N PHE A 112 -12.29 -16.40 -2.75
CA PHE A 112 -12.68 -17.48 -3.66
C PHE A 112 -13.60 -18.50 -2.97
N VAL A 113 -13.21 -18.99 -1.79
CA VAL A 113 -14.00 -19.96 -1.01
C VAL A 113 -15.35 -19.35 -0.59
N CYS A 114 -15.37 -18.12 -0.11
CA CYS A 114 -16.60 -17.41 0.25
C CYS A 114 -17.51 -17.23 -0.96
N THR A 115 -16.97 -16.84 -2.11
CA THR A 115 -17.75 -16.67 -3.35
C THR A 115 -18.40 -17.99 -3.80
N LEU A 116 -17.70 -19.12 -3.68
CA LEU A 116 -18.27 -20.44 -3.94
C LEU A 116 -19.30 -20.85 -2.89
N ALA A 117 -19.03 -20.61 -1.61
CA ALA A 117 -19.91 -21.01 -0.51
C ALA A 117 -21.23 -20.22 -0.49
N PHE A 118 -21.21 -18.94 -0.89
CA PHE A 118 -22.40 -18.09 -0.95
C PHE A 118 -23.15 -18.16 -2.28
N ALA A 119 -22.72 -18.99 -3.24
CA ALA A 119 -23.42 -19.17 -4.50
C ALA A 119 -24.90 -19.56 -4.26
N PRO A 120 -25.88 -18.91 -4.93
CA PRO A 120 -25.76 -18.03 -6.10
C PRO A 120 -25.54 -16.52 -5.81
N HIS A 121 -25.45 -16.10 -4.54
CA HIS A 121 -25.27 -14.70 -4.13
C HIS A 121 -23.77 -14.31 -4.12
N LEU A 122 -23.20 -14.17 -5.33
CA LEU A 122 -21.77 -13.90 -5.53
C LEU A 122 -21.35 -12.53 -4.95
N ASP A 123 -22.28 -11.59 -4.84
CA ASP A 123 -22.10 -10.25 -4.24
C ASP A 123 -21.57 -10.32 -2.81
N LYS A 124 -22.06 -11.28 -2.01
CA LYS A 124 -21.59 -11.48 -0.62
C LYS A 124 -20.12 -11.89 -0.56
N GLY A 125 -19.68 -12.77 -1.48
CA GLY A 125 -18.28 -13.18 -1.57
C GLY A 125 -17.36 -12.01 -1.93
N ILE A 126 -17.78 -11.16 -2.88
CA ILE A 126 -17.05 -9.95 -3.25
C ILE A 126 -16.96 -8.97 -2.07
N MET A 127 -18.07 -8.75 -1.36
CA MET A 127 -18.09 -7.84 -0.21
C MET A 127 -17.13 -8.27 0.90
N VAL A 128 -17.07 -9.58 1.21
CA VAL A 128 -16.11 -10.12 2.18
C VAL A 128 -14.67 -9.85 1.75
N GLY A 129 -14.34 -10.08 0.48
CA GLY A 129 -13.01 -9.82 -0.05
C GLY A 129 -12.60 -8.35 0.03
N VAL A 130 -13.52 -7.44 -0.35
CA VAL A 130 -13.28 -5.99 -0.27
C VAL A 130 -13.09 -5.53 1.16
N VAL A 131 -13.96 -5.95 2.09
CA VAL A 131 -13.86 -5.58 3.51
C VAL A 131 -12.56 -6.09 4.11
N LEU A 132 -12.15 -7.32 3.81
CA LEU A 132 -10.92 -7.88 4.33
C LEU A 132 -9.68 -7.16 3.76
N SER A 133 -9.66 -6.89 2.44
CA SER A 133 -8.59 -6.13 1.80
C SER A 133 -8.48 -4.71 2.37
N LEU A 134 -9.62 -4.04 2.59
CA LEU A 134 -9.66 -2.72 3.20
C LEU A 134 -9.18 -2.77 4.66
N GLY A 135 -9.60 -3.78 5.42
CA GLY A 135 -9.17 -3.98 6.80
C GLY A 135 -7.66 -4.18 6.90
N VAL A 136 -7.06 -4.99 6.03
CA VAL A 136 -5.61 -5.19 5.97
C VAL A 136 -4.89 -3.90 5.56
N PHE A 137 -5.42 -3.18 4.56
CA PHE A 137 -4.88 -1.88 4.16
C PHE A 137 -4.85 -0.90 5.34
N LEU A 138 -5.98 -0.72 6.02
CA LEU A 138 -6.08 0.14 7.20
C LEU A 138 -5.13 -0.31 8.31
N TYR A 139 -5.08 -1.61 8.61
CA TYR A 139 -4.17 -2.15 9.62
C TYR A 139 -2.71 -1.82 9.31
N LYS A 140 -2.27 -1.96 8.06
CA LYS A 140 -0.91 -1.63 7.63
C LYS A 140 -0.65 -0.12 7.65
N SER A 141 -1.62 0.70 7.26
CA SER A 141 -1.50 2.16 7.34
C SER A 141 -1.41 2.67 8.79
N MET A 142 -2.06 1.99 9.74
CA MET A 142 -2.00 2.33 11.17
C MET A 142 -0.71 1.86 11.87
N ARG A 143 -0.01 0.86 11.31
CA ARG A 143 1.28 0.37 11.84
C ARG A 143 2.39 0.48 10.79
N PRO A 144 2.83 1.72 10.45
CA PRO A 144 3.97 1.93 9.58
C PRO A 144 5.23 1.21 10.08
N THR A 145 6.13 0.89 9.16
CA THR A 145 7.40 0.28 9.54
C THR A 145 8.23 1.32 10.30
N VAL A 146 8.65 0.95 11.51
CA VAL A 146 9.59 1.74 12.32
C VAL A 146 10.88 0.96 12.41
N SER A 147 11.96 1.53 11.88
CA SER A 147 13.27 0.89 11.84
C SER A 147 14.30 1.70 12.61
N THR A 148 15.12 1.02 13.41
CA THR A 148 16.28 1.65 14.03
C THR A 148 17.43 1.61 13.03
N LEU A 149 18.08 2.74 12.79
CA LEU A 149 19.16 2.85 11.82
C LEU A 149 20.54 2.78 12.48
N SER A 150 21.45 2.06 11.84
CA SER A 150 22.87 1.99 12.21
C SER A 150 23.76 1.97 10.96
N ARG A 151 25.06 2.29 11.11
CA ARG A 151 26.01 2.40 9.99
C ARG A 151 26.43 1.01 9.51
N CYS A 152 26.25 0.76 8.21
CA CYS A 152 26.64 -0.49 7.56
C CYS A 152 28.00 -0.35 6.84
N GLU A 153 28.59 -1.47 6.43
CA GLU A 153 29.89 -1.55 5.71
C GLU A 153 29.99 -0.63 4.48
N ASP A 154 28.89 -0.47 3.74
CA ASP A 154 28.79 0.41 2.56
C ASP A 154 28.70 1.91 2.92
N THR A 155 29.05 2.29 4.15
CA THR A 155 28.80 3.59 4.79
C THR A 155 27.33 4.05 4.79
N ALA A 156 26.37 3.29 4.27
CA ALA A 156 24.96 3.63 4.32
C ALA A 156 24.34 3.34 5.70
N LEU A 157 23.38 4.16 6.11
CA LEU A 157 22.54 3.88 7.28
C LEU A 157 21.44 2.88 6.89
N ARG A 158 21.43 1.71 7.54
CA ARG A 158 20.46 0.64 7.29
C ARG A 158 19.81 0.16 8.58
N ASN A 159 18.73 -0.61 8.45
CA ASN A 159 18.02 -1.18 9.58
C ASN A 159 18.94 -2.12 10.39
N ALA A 160 19.14 -1.80 11.66
CA ALA A 160 20.03 -2.52 12.56
C ALA A 160 19.60 -3.97 12.76
N MET A 161 18.30 -4.22 12.93
CA MET A 161 17.75 -5.57 13.15
C MET A 161 17.90 -6.47 11.93
N THR A 162 17.71 -5.93 10.72
CA THR A 162 17.80 -6.71 9.48
C THR A 162 19.23 -7.11 9.16
N HIS A 163 20.20 -6.25 9.51
CA HIS A 163 21.62 -6.45 9.18
C HIS A 163 22.49 -6.89 10.37
N GLY A 164 21.93 -7.04 11.57
CA GLY A 164 22.67 -7.44 12.78
C GLY A 164 23.67 -6.39 13.26
N LEU A 165 23.39 -5.10 13.04
CA LEU A 165 24.27 -3.99 13.39
C LEU A 165 24.07 -3.58 14.85
N ALA A 166 25.14 -3.17 15.53
CA ALA A 166 25.06 -2.61 16.87
C ALA A 166 24.40 -1.23 16.83
N GLU A 167 23.63 -0.87 17.85
CA GLU A 167 23.02 0.45 17.98
C GLU A 167 23.81 1.31 19.00
N CYS A 168 23.98 2.61 18.73
CA CYS A 168 24.63 3.53 19.68
C CYS A 168 23.81 3.67 20.96
N ARG A 169 24.42 3.59 22.15
CA ARG A 169 23.72 3.65 23.44
C ARG A 169 23.13 5.03 23.77
N TYR A 170 23.72 6.10 23.25
CA TYR A 170 23.37 7.47 23.60
C TYR A 170 22.45 8.15 22.56
N ILE A 171 22.49 7.70 21.30
CA ILE A 171 21.72 8.27 20.19
C ILE A 171 20.81 7.20 19.59
N GLY A 172 19.50 7.45 19.65
CA GLY A 172 18.50 6.62 18.97
C GLY A 172 18.15 7.20 17.60
N MET A 173 18.50 6.52 16.51
CA MET A 173 18.06 6.92 15.18
C MET A 173 16.87 6.07 14.73
N ILE A 174 15.69 6.67 14.60
CA ILE A 174 14.45 6.01 14.22
C ILE A 174 14.00 6.52 12.86
N ARG A 175 13.82 5.63 11.89
CA ARG A 175 13.13 5.93 10.63
C ARG A 175 11.69 5.46 10.69
N PHE A 176 10.78 6.39 10.41
CA PHE A 176 9.35 6.13 10.29
C PHE A 176 8.91 6.15 8.82
N GLU A 177 8.32 5.06 8.35
CA GLU A 177 7.93 4.88 6.94
C GLU A 177 6.41 4.85 6.77
N GLY A 178 5.76 6.02 6.80
CA GLY A 178 4.33 6.13 6.55
C GLY A 178 3.78 7.54 6.78
N PRO A 179 2.51 7.78 6.40
CA PRO A 179 1.84 9.04 6.71
C PRO A 179 1.65 9.18 8.22
N LEU A 180 1.75 10.40 8.72
CA LEU A 180 1.51 10.72 10.12
C LEU A 180 0.09 11.27 10.29
N PHE A 181 -0.79 10.45 10.83
CA PHE A 181 -2.17 10.82 11.15
C PHE A 181 -2.55 10.24 12.50
N PHE A 182 -3.71 10.59 13.04
CA PHE A 182 -4.13 10.20 14.39
C PHE A 182 -3.79 8.74 14.77
N ALA A 183 -4.11 7.77 13.90
CA ALA A 183 -3.90 6.36 14.23
C ALA A 183 -2.44 5.89 14.14
N SER A 184 -1.64 6.46 13.23
CA SER A 184 -0.22 6.08 13.09
C SER A 184 0.70 6.85 14.06
N ALA A 185 0.27 8.04 14.51
CA ALA A 185 1.01 8.85 15.47
C ALA A 185 1.04 8.21 16.86
N SER A 186 -0.08 7.64 17.33
CA SER A 186 -0.08 6.86 18.58
C SER A 186 0.87 5.67 18.51
N TYR A 187 0.97 5.02 17.35
CA TYR A 187 1.93 3.93 17.16
C TYR A 187 3.39 4.43 17.21
N LEU A 188 3.69 5.61 16.65
CA LEU A 188 5.01 6.23 16.78
C LEU A 188 5.33 6.55 18.25
N GLU A 189 4.37 7.10 18.99
CA GLU A 189 4.52 7.40 20.41
C GLU A 189 4.83 6.15 21.23
N ASP A 190 4.07 5.06 21.04
CA ASP A 190 4.33 3.78 21.70
C ASP A 190 5.75 3.27 21.38
N GLN A 191 6.16 3.31 20.11
CA GLN A 191 7.48 2.86 19.66
C GLN A 191 8.64 3.70 20.20
N ILE A 192 8.42 4.99 20.43
CA ILE A 192 9.40 5.87 21.09
C ILE A 192 9.46 5.54 22.57
N ASN A 193 8.31 5.42 23.24
CA ASN A 193 8.24 5.12 24.67
C ASN A 193 8.85 3.76 25.03
N ASP A 194 8.60 2.72 24.23
CA ASP A 194 9.21 1.39 24.41
C ASP A 194 10.74 1.48 24.36
N ARG A 195 11.29 2.23 23.38
CA ARG A 195 12.74 2.42 23.23
C ARG A 195 13.36 3.22 24.38
N LEU A 196 12.67 4.24 24.88
CA LEU A 196 13.12 4.98 26.05
C LEU A 196 13.17 4.10 27.31
N GLN A 197 12.30 3.09 27.41
CA GLN A 197 12.34 2.13 28.53
C GLN A 197 13.46 1.09 28.37
N GLU A 198 13.69 0.61 27.16
CA GLU A 198 14.75 -0.36 26.86
C GLU A 198 16.15 0.25 26.99
N ARG A 199 16.30 1.56 26.77
CA ARG A 199 17.61 2.25 26.66
C ARG A 199 17.68 3.45 27.62
N PRO A 200 18.00 3.23 28.90
CA PRO A 200 18.03 4.30 29.92
C PRO A 200 19.18 5.30 29.72
N ASP A 201 20.23 4.92 28.97
CA ASP A 201 21.40 5.77 28.69
C ASP A 201 21.17 6.74 27.51
N LEU A 202 20.00 6.67 26.85
CA LEU A 202 19.70 7.48 25.67
C LEU A 202 19.62 8.96 26.04
N ARG A 203 20.31 9.82 25.28
CA ARG A 203 20.35 11.27 25.51
C ARG A 203 19.68 12.05 24.39
N HIS A 204 19.70 11.50 23.16
CA HIS A 204 19.17 12.18 21.99
C HIS A 204 18.44 11.23 21.05
N LEU A 205 17.33 11.69 20.49
CA LEU A 205 16.54 10.95 19.52
C LEU A 205 16.53 11.66 18.15
N VAL A 206 16.96 10.98 17.10
CA VAL A 206 16.91 11.48 15.72
C VAL A 206 15.81 10.74 14.96
N ILE A 207 14.73 11.44 14.63
CA ILE A 207 13.66 10.93 13.77
C ILE A 207 14.00 11.22 12.31
N VAL A 208 14.21 10.16 11.55
CA VAL A 208 14.36 10.24 10.09
C VAL A 208 12.97 10.26 9.47
N ALA A 209 12.59 11.44 9.00
CA ALA A 209 11.24 11.77 8.52
C ALA A 209 11.08 11.64 6.99
N ASN A 210 12.10 11.14 6.27
CA ASN A 210 12.04 10.96 4.81
C ASN A 210 10.91 10.01 4.35
N GLY A 211 10.48 9.08 5.20
CA GLY A 211 9.36 8.20 4.93
C GLY A 211 7.98 8.82 5.23
N ILE A 212 7.94 10.01 5.86
CA ILE A 212 6.69 10.72 6.18
C ILE A 212 6.29 11.53 4.95
N ASN A 213 5.32 11.01 4.19
CA ASN A 213 4.87 11.64 2.95
C ASN A 213 3.74 12.65 3.17
N ASP A 214 3.00 12.52 4.28
CA ASP A 214 1.83 13.34 4.58
C ASP A 214 1.66 13.46 6.10
N MET A 215 1.08 14.58 6.54
CA MET A 215 0.82 14.89 7.94
C MET A 215 -0.49 15.65 8.07
N ASP A 216 -1.44 15.10 8.84
CA ASP A 216 -2.70 15.79 9.15
C ASP A 216 -2.61 16.58 10.48
N ALA A 217 -3.65 17.35 10.79
CA ALA A 217 -3.70 18.17 12.00
C ALA A 217 -3.57 17.34 13.29
N SER A 218 -4.18 16.15 13.33
CA SER A 218 -4.11 15.27 14.50
C SER A 218 -2.74 14.60 14.64
N GLY A 219 -2.08 14.28 13.53
CA GLY A 219 -0.72 13.75 13.49
C GLY A 219 0.31 14.79 13.94
N GLU A 220 0.13 16.05 13.53
CA GLU A 220 0.93 17.18 14.02
C GLU A 220 0.76 17.37 15.53
N GLU A 221 -0.48 17.45 16.04
CA GLU A 221 -0.75 17.60 17.47
C GLU A 221 -0.15 16.46 18.29
N SER A 222 -0.30 15.22 17.81
CA SER A 222 0.30 14.04 18.46
C SER A 222 1.83 14.11 18.47
N LEU A 223 2.46 14.53 17.36
CA LEU A 223 3.90 14.71 17.30
C LEU A 223 4.38 15.81 18.26
N SER A 224 3.60 16.89 18.37
CA SER A 224 3.84 17.99 19.29
C SER A 224 3.85 17.52 20.75
N LEU A 225 2.94 16.61 21.13
CA LEU A 225 2.89 15.99 22.47
C LEU A 225 4.04 15.01 22.70
N VAL A 226 4.43 14.25 21.68
CA VAL A 226 5.59 13.34 21.73
C VAL A 226 6.87 14.12 22.01
N ILE A 227 7.07 15.25 21.32
CA ILE A 227 8.23 16.14 21.53
C ILE A 227 8.28 16.64 22.99
N ASP A 228 7.14 17.10 23.52
CA ASP A 228 7.07 17.54 24.92
C ASP A 228 7.39 16.42 25.91
N THR A 229 6.88 15.23 25.64
CA THR A 229 7.08 14.06 26.50
C THR A 229 8.53 13.61 26.52
N VAL A 230 9.21 13.62 25.36
CA VAL A 230 10.63 13.28 25.24
C VAL A 230 11.49 14.32 25.95
N ARG A 231 11.21 15.62 25.76
CA ARG A 231 11.94 16.71 26.42
C ARG A 231 11.71 16.77 27.93
N ALA A 232 10.51 16.45 28.40
CA ALA A 232 10.22 16.36 29.83
C ALA A 232 11.05 15.26 30.54
N LYS A 233 11.47 14.23 29.81
CA LYS A 233 12.37 13.17 30.30
C LYS A 233 13.87 13.56 30.24
N GLY A 234 14.20 14.75 29.74
CA GLY A 234 15.57 15.25 29.65
C GLY A 234 16.33 14.79 28.40
N LEU A 235 15.64 14.24 27.41
CA LEU A 235 16.21 13.92 26.09
C LEU A 235 15.85 15.03 25.09
N ASP A 236 16.73 15.29 24.13
CA ASP A 236 16.39 16.18 23.01
C ASP A 236 16.06 15.37 21.75
N ILE A 237 15.32 16.01 20.84
CA ILE A 237 14.76 15.38 19.65
C ILE A 237 15.08 16.20 18.41
N SER A 238 15.62 15.54 17.39
CA SER A 238 15.91 16.16 16.09
C SER A 238 15.24 15.40 14.96
N PHE A 239 14.99 16.10 13.87
CA PHE A 239 14.40 15.54 12.66
C PHE A 239 15.38 15.63 11.50
N SER A 240 15.37 14.62 10.62
CA SER A 240 16.14 14.66 9.38
C SER A 240 15.32 14.29 8.15
N GLY A 241 15.55 14.99 7.04
CA GLY A 241 14.97 14.67 5.74
C GLY A 241 13.46 14.82 5.68
N ILE A 242 12.91 15.90 6.26
CA ILE A 242 11.48 16.19 6.19
C ILE A 242 11.09 16.59 4.75
N ASN A 243 10.03 15.97 4.22
CA ASN A 243 9.50 16.32 2.89
C ASN A 243 8.86 17.71 2.87
N ASP A 244 8.89 18.40 1.73
CA ASP A 244 8.39 19.78 1.58
C ASP A 244 6.91 19.93 1.97
N THR A 245 6.07 18.96 1.60
CA THR A 245 4.63 18.94 1.95
C THR A 245 4.40 18.92 3.46
N VAL A 246 5.20 18.15 4.18
CA VAL A 246 5.13 18.02 5.64
C VAL A 246 5.76 19.24 6.30
N MET A 247 6.86 19.76 5.75
CA MET A 247 7.50 21.00 6.21
C MET A 247 6.53 22.18 6.15
N ASP A 248 5.72 22.28 5.10
CA ASP A 248 4.69 23.32 4.99
C ASP A 248 3.65 23.23 6.12
N VAL A 249 3.25 22.02 6.52
CA VAL A 249 2.33 21.80 7.66
C VAL A 249 3.01 22.21 8.97
N ILE A 250 4.26 21.76 9.20
CA ILE A 250 5.05 22.09 10.41
C ILE A 250 5.27 23.60 10.56
N LYS A 251 5.47 24.32 9.45
CA LYS A 251 5.61 25.79 9.46
C LYS A 251 4.28 26.49 9.73
N ARG A 252 3.17 26.03 9.13
CA ARG A 252 1.84 26.63 9.30
C ARG A 252 1.30 26.45 10.72
N THR A 253 1.70 25.39 11.41
CA THR A 253 1.26 25.05 12.78
C THR A 253 2.19 25.58 13.87
N HIS A 254 3.27 26.27 13.51
CA HIS A 254 4.34 26.72 14.43
C HIS A 254 5.08 25.58 15.14
N LEU A 255 4.86 24.31 14.76
CA LEU A 255 5.64 23.18 15.26
C LEU A 255 7.14 23.33 14.94
N TYR A 256 7.46 24.05 13.87
CA TYR A 256 8.84 24.40 13.50
C TYR A 256 9.58 25.12 14.63
N GLU A 257 8.94 26.07 15.31
CA GLU A 257 9.52 26.84 16.41
C GLU A 257 9.65 25.97 17.68
N LYS A 258 8.70 25.06 17.87
CA LYS A 258 8.71 24.14 19.00
C LYS A 258 9.82 23.10 18.89
N ILE A 259 10.06 22.54 17.71
CA ILE A 259 11.18 21.61 17.48
C ILE A 259 12.52 22.33 17.66
N GLY A 260 12.62 23.59 17.23
CA GLY A 260 13.87 24.33 17.18
C GLY A 260 14.53 24.19 15.81
N VAL A 261 14.97 25.32 15.26
CA VAL A 261 15.56 25.40 13.91
C VAL A 261 16.86 24.59 13.84
N GLU A 262 17.60 24.60 14.93
CA GLU A 262 18.84 23.87 15.17
C GLU A 262 18.66 22.35 15.20
N ASN A 263 17.43 21.87 15.37
CA ASN A 263 17.08 20.45 15.50
C ASN A 263 16.45 19.86 14.22
N ILE A 264 16.47 20.61 13.12
CA ILE A 264 15.95 20.15 11.82
C ILE A 264 17.10 20.14 10.81
N TYR A 265 17.43 18.94 10.33
CA TYR A 265 18.53 18.73 9.42
C TYR A 265 18.05 18.23 8.05
N PRO A 266 18.70 18.65 6.94
CA PRO A 266 18.33 18.17 5.61
C PRO A 266 18.76 16.71 5.39
N THR A 267 19.91 16.31 5.93
CA THR A 267 20.48 14.97 5.74
C THR A 267 20.67 14.23 7.06
N MET A 268 20.65 12.89 7.00
CA MET A 268 20.90 12.04 8.17
C MET A 268 22.34 12.22 8.68
N GLU A 269 23.30 12.47 7.79
CA GLU A 269 24.71 12.64 8.18
C GLU A 269 24.94 13.96 8.92
N GLU A 270 24.35 15.06 8.45
CA GLU A 270 24.41 16.34 9.18
C GLU A 270 23.77 16.24 10.56
N ALA A 271 22.65 15.51 10.67
CA ALA A 271 22.01 15.25 11.95
C ALA A 271 22.93 14.47 12.91
N ILE A 272 23.63 13.44 12.42
CA ILE A 272 24.58 12.69 13.24
C ILE A 272 25.73 13.60 13.68
N CYS A 273 26.36 14.32 12.75
CA CYS A 273 27.52 15.17 13.07
C CYS A 273 27.20 16.23 14.13
N ALA A 274 26.04 16.89 14.03
CA ALA A 274 25.63 17.92 14.98
C ALA A 274 25.25 17.36 16.36
N VAL A 275 24.57 16.21 16.39
CA VAL A 275 24.11 15.57 17.64
C VAL A 275 25.24 14.82 18.34
N HIS A 276 26.19 14.25 17.59
CA HIS A 276 27.23 13.39 18.13
C HIS A 276 28.09 14.09 19.18
N GLU A 277 28.53 15.33 18.93
CA GLU A 277 29.35 16.08 19.89
C GLU A 277 28.63 16.28 21.23
N ASN A 278 27.36 16.70 21.20
CA ASN A 278 26.58 16.97 22.41
C ASN A 278 26.18 15.69 23.15
N ALA A 279 25.82 14.62 22.44
CA ALA A 279 25.42 13.36 23.05
C ALA A 279 26.60 12.62 23.69
N HIS A 280 27.81 12.73 23.10
CA HIS A 280 29.02 12.03 23.54
C HIS A 280 29.97 12.86 24.42
N ASP A 281 29.61 14.08 24.83
CA ASP A 281 30.42 14.97 25.69
C ASP A 281 30.85 14.33 27.03
N ARG A 282 30.25 13.18 27.42
CA ARG A 282 30.65 12.35 28.58
C ARG A 282 30.49 10.85 28.35
N SER A 283 30.75 10.35 27.13
CA SER A 283 30.59 8.92 26.82
C SER A 283 31.89 8.12 27.03
N GLU A 284 31.75 6.88 27.53
CA GLU A 284 32.84 5.90 27.60
C GLU A 284 33.01 5.06 26.31
N GLU A 285 32.19 5.31 25.28
CA GLU A 285 32.27 4.59 24.00
C GLU A 285 33.42 5.12 23.13
N THR A 286 34.43 4.29 22.86
CA THR A 286 35.57 4.63 21.98
C THR A 286 35.25 4.57 20.48
N ALA A 287 34.16 3.91 20.09
CA ALA A 287 33.67 3.83 18.70
C ALA A 287 32.14 3.85 18.70
N CYS A 288 31.53 4.84 18.04
CA CYS A 288 30.09 4.98 17.96
C CYS A 288 29.55 4.18 16.73
N PRO A 289 28.58 3.27 16.91
CA PRO A 289 27.99 2.48 15.80
C PRO A 289 27.30 3.30 14.69
N LEU A 290 27.16 4.62 14.87
CA LEU A 290 26.59 5.54 13.88
C LEU A 290 27.65 6.21 12.99
N THR A 291 28.89 6.32 13.48
CA THR A 291 30.05 6.85 12.73
C THR A 291 30.95 5.74 12.21
N ASP A 292 31.09 4.66 12.96
CA ASP A 292 31.90 3.49 12.61
C ASP A 292 31.04 2.23 12.49
N VAL A 293 31.47 1.29 11.64
CA VAL A 293 30.75 0.03 11.42
C VAL A 293 30.98 -0.89 12.60
N CYS A 294 29.92 -1.19 13.35
CA CYS A 294 29.95 -2.11 14.49
C CYS A 294 28.90 -3.20 14.28
N HIS A 295 29.34 -4.45 14.14
CA HIS A 295 28.44 -5.61 14.11
C HIS A 295 28.16 -6.12 15.52
N LEU A 296 26.96 -6.64 15.76
CA LEU A 296 26.69 -7.39 16.99
C LEU A 296 27.54 -8.67 16.97
N PRO A 297 28.16 -9.06 18.10
CA PRO A 297 28.82 -10.36 18.18
C PRO A 297 27.80 -11.46 17.89
N ALA A 298 28.13 -12.35 16.94
CA ALA A 298 27.26 -13.48 16.61
C ALA A 298 27.00 -14.30 17.88
N ALA A 299 25.72 -14.44 18.23
CA ALA A 299 25.26 -15.29 19.32
C ALA A 299 25.41 -16.78 18.97
#